data_AF-M5TX77-F1
#
_entry.id   AF-M5TX77-F1
#
_cell.length_a   1.000
_cell.length_b   1.000
_cell.length_c   1.000
_cell.angle_alpha   90.00
_cell.angle_beta   90.00
_cell.angle_gamma   90.00
#
_symmetry.space_group_name_H-M   'P 1'
#
loop_
_entity.id
_entity.type
_entity.pdbx_description
1 polymer ?
#
loop_
_entity_poly.entity_id
_entity_poly.type
_entity_poly.pdbx_seq_one_letter_code
_entity_poly.pdbx_strand_id
1 'polypeptide(L)'
;MAKRLVIFVIALFVGLVALITVPIGLRQMRFARSIHAVQDTGAPAGIDDLQTAIAWDRSNAAWHLDRAKEEAEKLFTAIAPVLYSDESFDWRNGLSDSDRDGITSAFDKHPSVMNAVDSAIRCDQYFSIDQPVTTASAFQQKLLDAAGLPRTIQRTLACRCRFLAAIGEYEQAASLALKGLHLVRLQEQDPTIINFMVAAACRNPLLDLLAELVASGKLDSKSLAMIDTELRRHDAMSSFVHALTTERALGIELSTGMTLALPVSQTMLPAYLEFMQEQIALGAVSHFEEAAPIITAKAAELAVVAPSMNAGRALMNRQRAKIRCLRLLIALHVHAIQKESKRLASPESQTDRLEDVPNLDEAFAEIASGGDASPPITLTPKDVLDPFTGQPLVVKPNGSTWLIYSVGENEIDDGGTFEEDLDVGFPTQEQIDI
;
A
#
# COMPACT_ATOMS: atom_id res chain seq x y z
N MET A 1 -28.08 -71.16 2.39
CA MET A 1 -28.30 -69.92 1.62
C MET A 1 -28.01 -68.67 2.46
N ALA A 2 -28.58 -68.52 3.66
CA ALA A 2 -28.40 -67.35 4.53
C ALA A 2 -26.94 -66.95 4.82
N LYS A 3 -26.04 -67.90 5.15
CA LYS A 3 -24.61 -67.60 5.41
C LYS A 3 -23.90 -66.93 4.23
N ARG A 4 -24.20 -67.34 2.99
CA ARG A 4 -23.59 -66.74 1.78
C ARG A 4 -24.12 -65.33 1.53
N LEU A 5 -25.39 -65.07 1.82
CA LEU A 5 -26.00 -63.73 1.71
C LEU A 5 -25.38 -62.75 2.73
N VAL A 6 -25.20 -63.17 3.98
CA VAL A 6 -24.58 -62.32 5.01
C VAL A 6 -23.14 -61.96 4.64
N ILE A 7 -22.34 -62.94 4.18
CA ILE A 7 -20.97 -62.69 3.72
C ILE A 7 -20.95 -61.69 2.55
N PHE A 8 -21.88 -61.83 1.59
CA PHE A 8 -21.98 -60.90 0.47
C PHE A 8 -22.33 -59.48 0.91
N VAL A 9 -23.29 -59.30 1.83
CA VAL A 9 -23.68 -57.98 2.35
C VAL A 9 -22.51 -57.33 3.10
N ILE A 10 -21.77 -58.09 3.92
CA ILE A 10 -20.59 -57.59 4.62
C ILE A 10 -19.51 -57.17 3.61
N ALA A 11 -19.23 -57.98 2.59
CA ALA A 11 -18.24 -57.65 1.56
C ALA A 11 -18.63 -56.38 0.77
N LEU A 12 -19.91 -56.22 0.43
CA LEU A 12 -20.42 -55.02 -0.24
C LEU A 12 -20.32 -53.78 0.65
N PHE A 13 -20.63 -53.91 1.94
CA PHE A 13 -20.47 -52.83 2.91
C PHE A 13 -19.00 -52.43 3.08
N VAL A 14 -18.10 -53.40 3.26
CA VAL A 14 -16.65 -53.15 3.34
C VAL A 14 -16.12 -52.51 2.06
N GLY A 15 -16.57 -52.99 0.89
CA GLY A 15 -16.23 -52.41 -0.41
C GLY A 15 -16.69 -50.96 -0.54
N LEU A 16 -17.92 -50.64 -0.10
CA LEU A 16 -18.46 -49.28 -0.11
C LEU A 16 -17.71 -48.37 0.86
N VAL A 17 -17.42 -48.84 2.08
CA VAL A 17 -16.63 -48.11 3.07
C VAL A 17 -15.22 -47.84 2.52
N ALA A 18 -14.56 -48.83 1.91
CA ALA A 18 -13.24 -48.65 1.31
C ALA A 18 -13.28 -47.66 0.12
N LEU A 19 -14.30 -47.74 -0.73
CA LEU A 19 -14.50 -46.83 -1.87
C LEU A 19 -14.64 -45.36 -1.43
N ILE A 20 -15.18 -45.12 -0.24
CA ILE A 20 -15.34 -43.78 0.33
C ILE A 20 -14.10 -43.36 1.13
N THR A 21 -13.61 -44.22 2.03
CA THR A 21 -12.55 -43.88 3.00
C THR A 21 -11.16 -43.80 2.38
N VAL A 22 -10.82 -44.65 1.40
CA VAL A 22 -9.48 -44.65 0.79
C VAL A 22 -9.20 -43.35 0.02
N PRO A 23 -10.10 -42.86 -0.86
CA PRO A 23 -9.90 -41.56 -1.51
C PRO A 23 -9.81 -40.40 -0.52
N ILE A 24 -10.60 -40.43 0.57
CA ILE A 24 -10.52 -39.42 1.64
C ILE A 24 -9.15 -39.46 2.32
N GLY A 25 -8.66 -40.64 2.71
CA GLY A 25 -7.34 -40.79 3.32
C GLY A 25 -6.19 -40.35 2.41
N LEU A 26 -6.23 -40.71 1.13
CA LEU A 26 -5.23 -40.25 0.15
C LEU A 26 -5.27 -38.73 -0.05
N ARG A 27 -6.46 -38.12 -0.01
CA ARG A 27 -6.61 -36.65 -0.05
C ARG A 27 -6.05 -36.00 1.20
N GLN A 28 -6.35 -36.52 2.40
CA GLN A 28 -5.79 -36.03 3.66
C GLN A 28 -4.25 -36.14 3.69
N MET A 29 -3.68 -37.22 3.14
CA MET A 29 -2.22 -37.34 3.04
C MET A 29 -1.61 -36.32 2.07
N ARG A 30 -2.24 -36.06 0.91
CA ARG A 30 -1.78 -35.03 -0.03
C ARG A 30 -1.87 -33.65 0.61
N PHE A 31 -2.98 -33.37 1.30
CA PHE A 31 -3.21 -32.15 2.05
C PHE A 31 -2.12 -31.91 3.11
N ALA A 32 -1.85 -32.90 3.96
CA ALA A 32 -0.80 -32.81 4.97
C ALA A 32 0.58 -32.59 4.35
N ARG A 33 0.88 -33.26 3.23
CA ARG A 33 2.15 -33.03 2.49
C ARG A 33 2.26 -31.62 1.94
N SER A 34 1.18 -31.05 1.40
CA SER A 34 1.19 -29.69 0.89
C SER A 34 1.39 -28.65 1.99
N ILE A 35 0.78 -28.85 3.16
CA ILE A 35 1.01 -27.98 4.33
C ILE A 35 2.45 -28.13 4.84
N HIS A 36 2.95 -29.36 4.99
CA HIS A 36 4.34 -29.59 5.39
C HIS A 36 5.33 -28.97 4.40
N ALA A 37 5.06 -29.03 3.09
CA ALA A 37 5.91 -28.37 2.11
C ALA A 37 5.98 -26.84 2.29
N VAL A 38 4.89 -26.19 2.75
CA VAL A 38 4.92 -24.77 3.14
C VAL A 38 5.74 -24.57 4.41
N GLN A 39 5.52 -25.39 5.44
CA GLN A 39 6.25 -25.31 6.71
C GLN A 39 7.75 -25.55 6.55
N ASP A 40 8.16 -26.47 5.67
CA ASP A 40 9.57 -26.79 5.39
C ASP A 40 10.33 -25.58 4.79
N THR A 41 9.62 -24.61 4.22
CA THR A 41 10.21 -23.33 3.75
C THR A 41 10.37 -22.28 4.85
N GLY A 42 9.85 -22.54 6.05
CA GLY A 42 9.76 -21.56 7.15
C GLY A 42 8.64 -20.52 6.98
N ALA A 43 7.79 -20.66 5.96
CA ALA A 43 6.65 -19.78 5.76
C ALA A 43 5.49 -20.14 6.71
N PRO A 44 4.67 -19.16 7.12
CA PRO A 44 3.52 -19.41 7.99
C PRO A 44 2.51 -20.33 7.29
N ALA A 45 1.94 -21.26 8.07
CA ALA A 45 1.00 -22.26 7.60
C ALA A 45 -0.31 -22.29 8.40
N GLY A 46 -0.44 -21.50 9.47
CA GLY A 46 -1.68 -21.31 10.22
C GLY A 46 -1.69 -20.02 11.04
N ILE A 47 -2.79 -19.76 11.74
CA ILE A 47 -2.96 -18.53 12.54
C ILE A 47 -2.00 -18.46 13.74
N ASP A 48 -1.53 -19.58 14.25
CA ASP A 48 -0.54 -19.61 15.33
C ASP A 48 0.78 -18.98 14.85
N ASP A 49 1.20 -19.27 13.61
CA ASP A 49 2.39 -18.66 13.01
C ASP A 49 2.22 -17.16 12.78
N LEU A 50 0.98 -16.70 12.55
CA LEU A 50 0.67 -15.27 12.33
C LEU A 50 0.64 -14.45 13.63
N GLN A 51 0.52 -15.10 14.79
CA GLN A 51 0.34 -14.45 16.09
C GLN A 51 1.57 -14.56 17.01
N THR A 52 2.60 -15.32 16.63
CA THR A 52 3.60 -15.83 17.57
C THR A 52 4.80 -14.91 17.87
N ALA A 53 4.88 -13.70 17.31
CA ALA A 53 6.13 -12.92 17.37
C ALA A 53 6.07 -11.54 18.03
N ILE A 54 4.89 -10.95 18.25
CA ILE A 54 4.82 -9.52 18.59
C ILE A 54 4.15 -9.32 19.95
N ALA A 55 4.96 -8.87 20.92
CA ALA A 55 4.45 -8.47 22.22
C ALA A 55 3.53 -7.26 22.08
N TRP A 56 2.33 -7.32 22.65
CA TRP A 56 1.42 -6.17 22.76
C TRP A 56 1.88 -5.23 23.88
N ASP A 57 2.98 -4.52 23.63
CA ASP A 57 3.60 -3.60 24.58
C ASP A 57 4.09 -2.30 23.92
N ARG A 58 4.89 -1.51 24.63
CA ARG A 58 5.39 -0.20 24.15
C ARG A 58 6.30 -0.27 22.93
N SER A 59 6.76 -1.46 22.53
CA SER A 59 7.53 -1.67 21.31
C SER A 59 6.65 -1.86 20.07
N ASN A 60 5.34 -2.06 20.24
CA ASN A 60 4.37 -2.20 19.16
C ASN A 60 3.65 -0.87 18.90
N ALA A 61 3.70 -0.39 17.65
CA ALA A 61 3.05 0.84 17.23
C ALA A 61 1.53 0.83 17.48
N ALA A 62 0.85 -0.30 17.28
CA ALA A 62 -0.60 -0.44 17.50
C ALA A 62 -0.99 -0.17 18.97
N TRP A 63 -0.13 -0.55 19.93
CA TRP A 63 -0.35 -0.30 21.36
C TRP A 63 -0.46 1.19 21.67
N HIS A 64 0.38 2.03 21.04
CA HIS A 64 0.34 3.49 21.26
C HIS A 64 -0.92 4.10 20.64
N LEU A 65 -1.27 3.67 19.42
CA LEU A 65 -2.46 4.19 18.73
C LEU A 65 -3.76 3.79 19.45
N ASP A 66 -3.87 2.54 19.90
CA ASP A 66 -5.07 2.03 20.56
C ASP A 66 -5.40 2.85 21.83
N ARG A 67 -4.37 3.23 22.59
CA ARG A 67 -4.53 4.10 23.77
C ARG A 67 -5.04 5.50 23.45
N ALA A 68 -4.90 5.95 22.20
CA ALA A 68 -5.43 7.22 21.72
C ALA A 68 -6.72 7.06 20.91
N LYS A 69 -7.28 5.85 20.78
CA LYS A 69 -8.45 5.57 19.93
C LYS A 69 -9.63 6.50 20.19
N GLU A 70 -10.07 6.60 21.45
CA GLU A 70 -11.22 7.44 21.81
C GLU A 70 -10.97 8.92 21.49
N GLU A 71 -9.77 9.42 21.80
CA GLU A 71 -9.39 10.81 21.52
C GLU A 71 -9.23 11.07 20.01
N ALA A 72 -8.76 10.09 19.25
CA ALA A 72 -8.66 10.15 17.79
C ALA A 72 -10.05 10.20 17.14
N GLU A 73 -11.01 9.43 17.64
CA GLU A 73 -12.40 9.47 17.19
C GLU A 73 -13.03 10.85 17.48
N LYS A 74 -12.87 11.39 18.70
CA LYS A 74 -13.35 12.74 19.04
C LYS A 74 -12.73 13.82 18.17
N LEU A 75 -11.40 13.77 17.99
CA LEU A 75 -10.68 14.71 17.13
C LEU A 75 -11.17 14.63 15.69
N PHE A 76 -11.30 13.41 15.14
CA PHE A 76 -11.81 13.22 13.79
C PHE A 76 -13.24 13.76 13.63
N THR A 77 -14.14 13.47 14.58
CA THR A 77 -15.50 14.04 14.57
C THR A 77 -15.48 15.57 14.57
N ALA A 78 -14.56 16.21 15.31
CA ALA A 78 -14.45 17.66 15.37
C ALA A 78 -13.95 18.29 14.05
N ILE A 79 -13.04 17.65 13.34
CA ILE A 79 -12.45 18.17 12.09
C ILE A 79 -13.18 17.69 10.82
N ALA A 80 -13.97 16.61 10.89
CA ALA A 80 -14.67 16.03 9.75
C ALA A 80 -15.58 17.01 8.98
N PRO A 81 -16.33 17.92 9.63
CA PRO A 81 -17.14 18.90 8.90
C PRO A 81 -16.33 19.82 7.99
N VAL A 82 -15.09 20.13 8.38
CA VAL A 82 -14.17 20.93 7.57
C VAL A 82 -13.50 20.07 6.49
N LEU A 83 -13.18 18.81 6.79
CA LEU A 83 -12.52 17.91 5.84
C LEU A 83 -13.43 17.50 4.67
N TYR A 84 -14.74 17.43 4.91
CA TYR A 84 -15.74 16.94 3.95
C TYR A 84 -16.74 18.03 3.51
N SER A 85 -16.40 19.30 3.66
CA SER A 85 -17.17 20.36 3.03
C SER A 85 -16.91 20.34 1.52
N ASP A 86 -17.98 20.26 0.72
CA ASP A 86 -17.92 20.19 -0.75
C ASP A 86 -17.21 21.39 -1.41
N GLU A 87 -17.01 22.49 -0.68
CA GLU A 87 -16.52 23.76 -1.22
C GLU A 87 -15.18 24.26 -0.62
N SER A 88 -14.59 23.67 0.43
CA SER A 88 -13.59 24.43 1.23
C SER A 88 -12.29 23.77 1.69
N PHE A 89 -12.06 22.46 1.55
CA PHE A 89 -10.77 21.88 2.01
C PHE A 89 -9.74 21.63 0.91
N ASP A 90 -9.76 22.50 -0.10
CA ASP A 90 -8.58 22.72 -0.91
C ASP A 90 -7.66 23.73 -0.21
N TRP A 91 -6.60 23.23 0.42
CA TRP A 91 -5.65 24.06 1.15
C TRP A 91 -4.99 25.13 0.28
N ARG A 92 -4.99 24.96 -1.05
CA ARG A 92 -4.41 25.89 -2.02
C ARG A 92 -5.21 27.18 -2.14
N ASN A 93 -6.53 27.10 -1.90
CA ASN A 93 -7.44 28.25 -1.87
C ASN A 93 -7.42 28.97 -0.51
N GLY A 94 -6.63 28.48 0.44
CA GLY A 94 -6.62 28.93 1.82
C GLY A 94 -7.79 28.38 2.63
N LEU A 95 -7.82 28.72 3.92
CA LEU A 95 -8.90 28.34 4.84
C LEU A 95 -9.60 29.59 5.35
N SER A 96 -10.91 29.49 5.56
CA SER A 96 -11.66 30.52 6.28
C SER A 96 -11.12 30.66 7.72
N ASP A 97 -11.23 31.85 8.32
CA ASP A 97 -10.78 32.05 9.71
C ASP A 97 -11.52 31.12 10.67
N SER A 98 -12.81 30.86 10.43
CA SER A 98 -13.61 29.92 11.22
C SER A 98 -13.07 28.50 11.14
N ASP A 99 -12.71 28.03 9.94
CA ASP A 99 -12.14 26.69 9.76
C ASP A 99 -10.76 26.57 10.40
N ARG A 100 -9.94 27.61 10.25
CA ARG A 100 -8.61 27.70 10.87
C ARG A 100 -8.70 27.60 12.40
N ASP A 101 -9.59 28.38 13.00
CA ASP A 101 -9.80 28.40 14.45
C ASP A 101 -10.41 27.07 14.94
N GLY A 102 -11.35 26.51 14.19
CA GLY A 102 -11.98 25.22 14.47
C GLY A 102 -10.96 24.07 14.49
N ILE A 103 -10.15 23.95 13.43
CA ILE A 103 -9.09 22.93 13.35
C ILE A 103 -8.07 23.13 14.47
N THR A 104 -7.60 24.36 14.69
CA THR A 104 -6.62 24.65 15.74
C THR A 104 -7.16 24.24 17.12
N SER A 105 -8.38 24.68 17.45
CA SER A 105 -9.04 24.33 18.72
C SER A 105 -9.23 22.81 18.88
N ALA A 106 -9.55 22.09 17.81
CA ALA A 106 -9.71 20.64 17.84
C ALA A 106 -8.38 19.94 18.18
N PHE A 107 -7.28 20.28 17.51
CA PHE A 107 -5.97 19.69 17.79
C PHE A 107 -5.45 20.04 19.18
N ASP A 108 -5.68 21.27 19.66
CA ASP A 108 -5.27 21.71 21.00
C ASP A 108 -6.01 20.96 22.11
N LYS A 109 -7.28 20.56 21.88
CA LYS A 109 -8.08 19.77 22.82
C LYS A 109 -7.68 18.30 22.89
N HIS A 110 -7.06 17.77 21.84
CA HIS A 110 -6.75 16.34 21.70
C HIS A 110 -5.24 16.09 21.40
N PRO A 111 -4.30 16.63 22.19
CA PRO A 111 -2.86 16.51 21.92
C PRO A 111 -2.33 15.07 22.06
N SER A 112 -3.04 14.22 22.79
CA SER A 112 -2.70 12.80 22.99
C SER A 112 -2.63 12.03 21.68
N VAL A 113 -3.40 12.40 20.65
CA VAL A 113 -3.40 11.74 19.34
C VAL A 113 -2.05 11.93 18.64
N MET A 114 -1.52 13.16 18.61
CA MET A 114 -0.22 13.43 18.01
C MET A 114 0.93 12.80 18.81
N ASN A 115 0.83 12.81 20.14
CA ASN A 115 1.81 12.14 21.01
C ASN A 115 1.85 10.62 20.78
N ALA A 116 0.68 9.99 20.53
CA ALA A 116 0.58 8.58 20.21
C ALA A 116 1.21 8.27 18.85
N VAL A 117 0.96 9.10 17.83
CA VAL A 117 1.62 8.96 16.51
C VAL A 117 3.14 9.07 16.65
N ASP A 118 3.63 10.08 17.37
CA ASP A 118 5.07 10.29 17.60
C ASP A 118 5.74 9.14 18.38
N SER A 119 4.97 8.44 19.22
CA SER A 119 5.44 7.24 19.92
C SER A 119 5.40 6.01 19.02
N ALA A 120 4.34 5.86 18.21
CA ALA A 120 4.15 4.75 17.29
C ALA A 120 5.25 4.71 16.21
N ILE A 121 5.62 5.83 15.61
CA ILE A 121 6.68 5.87 14.57
C ILE A 121 8.10 5.61 15.09
N ARG A 122 8.28 5.51 16.42
CA ARG A 122 9.55 5.11 17.05
C ARG A 122 9.61 3.60 17.32
N CYS A 123 8.52 2.90 17.06
CA CYS A 123 8.45 1.45 17.17
C CYS A 123 9.00 0.81 15.89
N ASP A 124 9.55 -0.39 16.03
CA ASP A 124 10.06 -1.16 14.88
C ASP A 124 8.98 -2.08 14.27
N GLN A 125 7.92 -2.34 15.04
CA GLN A 125 6.89 -3.30 14.70
C GLN A 125 5.47 -2.76 14.87
N TYR A 126 4.54 -3.32 14.09
CA TYR A 126 3.11 -3.12 14.23
C TYR A 126 2.40 -4.47 14.11
N PHE A 127 1.51 -4.73 15.06
CA PHE A 127 0.60 -5.88 15.01
C PHE A 127 -0.69 -5.46 15.67
N SER A 128 -1.83 -5.60 15.00
CA SER A 128 -3.10 -5.02 15.45
C SER A 128 -3.89 -5.87 16.44
N ILE A 129 -3.48 -7.13 16.65
CA ILE A 129 -4.17 -8.06 17.55
C ILE A 129 -3.51 -8.03 18.94
N ASP A 130 -4.31 -7.65 19.93
CA ASP A 130 -3.90 -7.48 21.32
C ASP A 130 -3.80 -8.79 22.10
N GLN A 131 -4.55 -9.80 21.69
CA GLN A 131 -4.63 -11.09 22.35
C GLN A 131 -4.70 -12.21 21.33
N PRO A 132 -3.92 -13.29 21.50
CA PRO A 132 -4.00 -14.45 20.65
C PRO A 132 -5.41 -15.05 20.64
N VAL A 133 -5.85 -15.49 19.47
CA VAL A 133 -7.13 -16.16 19.24
C VAL A 133 -6.90 -17.53 18.63
N THR A 134 -7.81 -18.46 18.92
CA THR A 134 -7.65 -19.88 18.59
C THR A 134 -8.44 -20.32 17.35
N THR A 135 -9.12 -19.41 16.66
CA THR A 135 -9.90 -19.74 15.46
C THR A 135 -9.68 -18.70 14.37
N ALA A 136 -9.68 -19.13 13.10
CA ALA A 136 -9.52 -18.23 11.96
C ALA A 136 -10.64 -17.16 11.89
N SER A 137 -11.88 -17.51 12.23
CA SER A 137 -12.97 -16.54 12.25
C SER A 137 -12.79 -15.46 13.31
N ALA A 138 -12.33 -15.82 14.52
CA ALA A 138 -12.01 -14.84 15.56
C ALA A 138 -10.82 -13.96 15.15
N PHE A 139 -9.82 -14.55 14.49
CA PHE A 139 -8.66 -13.83 13.96
C PHE A 139 -9.09 -12.80 12.91
N GLN A 140 -9.87 -13.22 11.92
CA GLN A 140 -10.37 -12.31 10.89
C GLN A 140 -11.25 -11.20 11.47
N GLN A 141 -12.11 -11.50 12.45
CA GLN A 141 -12.93 -10.47 13.11
C GLN A 141 -12.06 -9.44 13.83
N LYS A 142 -11.03 -9.88 14.56
CA LYS A 142 -10.08 -8.97 15.23
C LYS A 142 -9.36 -8.05 14.25
N LEU A 143 -8.93 -8.56 13.09
CA LEU A 143 -8.32 -7.74 12.04
C LEU A 143 -9.30 -6.69 11.51
N LEU A 144 -10.54 -7.09 11.24
CA LEU A 144 -11.59 -6.17 10.76
C LEU A 144 -11.92 -5.08 11.78
N ASP A 145 -12.02 -5.44 13.06
CA ASP A 145 -12.29 -4.49 14.16
C ASP A 145 -11.15 -3.47 14.32
N ALA A 146 -9.91 -3.90 14.07
CA ALA A 146 -8.74 -3.05 14.18
C ALA A 146 -8.49 -2.15 12.95
N ALA A 147 -9.02 -2.50 11.77
CA ALA A 147 -8.79 -1.78 10.52
C ALA A 147 -9.32 -0.32 10.51
N GLY A 148 -10.28 0.01 11.39
CA GLY A 148 -10.87 1.35 11.47
C GLY A 148 -9.90 2.41 12.02
N LEU A 149 -9.14 2.07 13.06
CA LEU A 149 -8.27 3.02 13.77
C LEU A 149 -7.16 3.62 12.88
N PRO A 150 -6.40 2.83 12.09
CA PRO A 150 -5.46 3.34 11.09
C PRO A 150 -6.06 4.42 10.19
N ARG A 151 -7.27 4.18 9.67
CA ARG A 151 -7.95 5.13 8.77
C ARG A 151 -8.32 6.44 9.48
N THR A 152 -8.82 6.36 10.72
CA THR A 152 -9.12 7.54 11.53
C THR A 152 -7.88 8.37 11.80
N ILE A 153 -6.79 7.74 12.27
CA ILE A 153 -5.51 8.42 12.51
C ILE A 153 -4.98 9.05 11.22
N GLN A 154 -5.03 8.31 10.12
CA GLN A 154 -4.53 8.79 8.85
C GLN A 154 -5.31 9.99 8.31
N ARG A 155 -6.64 9.99 8.41
CA ARG A 155 -7.47 11.13 8.01
C ARG A 155 -7.18 12.37 8.87
N THR A 156 -6.96 12.17 10.16
CA THR A 156 -6.53 13.25 11.08
C THR A 156 -5.17 13.81 10.67
N LEU A 157 -4.19 12.96 10.34
CA LEU A 157 -2.88 13.40 9.85
C LEU A 157 -3.01 14.16 8.54
N ALA A 158 -3.77 13.65 7.57
CA ALA A 158 -3.99 14.30 6.28
C ALA A 158 -4.62 15.69 6.45
N CYS A 159 -5.63 15.82 7.32
CA CYS A 159 -6.24 17.10 7.67
C CYS A 159 -5.20 18.07 8.26
N ARG A 160 -4.39 17.62 9.23
CA ARG A 160 -3.36 18.47 9.84
C ARG A 160 -2.30 18.92 8.84
N CYS A 161 -1.87 18.04 7.94
CA CYS A 161 -0.88 18.41 6.94
C CYS A 161 -1.41 19.47 5.98
N ARG A 162 -2.66 19.31 5.49
CA ARG A 162 -3.32 20.31 4.65
C ARG A 162 -3.53 21.63 5.38
N PHE A 163 -3.90 21.59 6.66
CA PHE A 163 -3.97 22.79 7.49
C PHE A 163 -2.62 23.52 7.57
N LEU A 164 -1.53 22.78 7.83
CA LEU A 164 -0.18 23.34 7.87
C LEU A 164 0.22 23.96 6.52
N ALA A 165 -0.08 23.27 5.41
CA ALA A 165 0.16 23.79 4.07
C ALA A 165 -0.65 25.07 3.78
N ALA A 166 -1.92 25.12 4.19
CA ALA A 166 -2.80 26.29 4.01
C ALA A 166 -2.29 27.54 4.75
N ILE A 167 -1.59 27.37 5.87
CA ILE A 167 -0.99 28.48 6.63
C ILE A 167 0.47 28.76 6.23
N GLY A 168 0.97 28.15 5.16
CA GLY A 168 2.31 28.36 4.63
C GLY A 168 3.42 27.58 5.34
N GLU A 169 3.08 26.65 6.24
CA GLU A 169 4.03 25.80 6.98
C GLU A 169 4.37 24.52 6.20
N TYR A 170 4.82 24.68 4.95
CA TYR A 170 5.06 23.58 4.00
C TYR A 170 6.01 22.50 4.53
N GLU A 171 7.08 22.91 5.21
CA GLU A 171 8.07 21.99 5.75
C GLU A 171 7.51 21.13 6.90
N GLN A 172 6.65 21.73 7.73
CA GLN A 172 5.98 21.01 8.80
C GLN A 172 4.92 20.05 8.22
N ALA A 173 4.21 20.48 7.18
CA ALA A 173 3.26 19.64 6.45
C ALA A 173 3.95 18.41 5.84
N ALA A 174 5.07 18.61 5.13
CA ALA A 174 5.87 17.53 4.55
C ALA A 174 6.41 16.59 5.64
N SER A 175 6.98 17.13 6.71
CA SER A 175 7.47 16.32 7.84
C SER A 175 6.36 15.47 8.45
N LEU A 176 5.15 16.02 8.61
CA LEU A 176 4.02 15.28 9.16
C LEU A 176 3.50 14.20 8.20
N ALA A 177 3.47 14.49 6.89
CA ALA A 177 3.12 13.50 5.88
C ALA A 177 4.12 12.32 5.87
N LEU A 178 5.41 12.58 6.07
CA LEU A 178 6.43 11.54 6.23
C LEU A 178 6.22 10.68 7.47
N LYS A 179 5.75 11.26 8.59
CA LYS A 179 5.34 10.46 9.77
C LYS A 179 4.17 9.54 9.43
N GLY A 180 3.20 10.03 8.66
CA GLY A 180 2.09 9.22 8.15
C GLY A 180 2.58 8.06 7.27
N LEU A 181 3.49 8.31 6.32
CA LEU A 181 4.07 7.27 5.47
C LEU A 181 4.85 6.24 6.28
N HIS A 182 5.62 6.67 7.29
CA HIS A 182 6.29 5.74 8.19
C HIS A 182 5.26 4.86 8.91
N LEU A 183 4.19 5.44 9.44
CA LEU A 183 3.15 4.67 10.11
C LEU A 183 2.48 3.65 9.18
N VAL A 184 2.19 4.03 7.94
CA VAL A 184 1.69 3.12 6.90
C VAL A 184 2.66 1.94 6.69
N ARG A 185 3.96 2.19 6.60
CA ARG A 185 4.97 1.11 6.43
C ARG A 185 4.97 0.15 7.61
N LEU A 186 4.77 0.66 8.83
CA LEU A 186 4.62 -0.20 10.00
C LEU A 186 3.34 -1.05 9.87
N GLN A 187 2.21 -0.44 9.54
CA GLN A 187 0.92 -1.13 9.35
C GLN A 187 0.96 -2.25 8.30
N GLU A 188 1.80 -2.12 7.27
CA GLU A 188 1.98 -3.17 6.26
C GLU A 188 2.63 -4.46 6.77
N GLN A 189 3.17 -4.45 7.99
CA GLN A 189 3.64 -5.67 8.65
C GLN A 189 2.47 -6.52 9.19
N ASP A 190 1.29 -5.92 9.36
CA ASP A 190 0.10 -6.61 9.83
C ASP A 190 -0.34 -7.65 8.77
N PRO A 191 -0.81 -8.84 9.16
CA PRO A 191 -1.06 -9.92 8.23
C PRO A 191 -2.28 -9.65 7.35
N THR A 192 -2.41 -10.42 6.26
CA THR A 192 -3.55 -10.47 5.32
C THR A 192 -3.61 -9.39 4.26
N ILE A 193 -4.30 -9.71 3.16
CA ILE A 193 -4.49 -8.79 2.04
C ILE A 193 -5.35 -7.58 2.42
N ILE A 194 -6.32 -7.76 3.32
CA ILE A 194 -7.24 -6.70 3.74
C ILE A 194 -6.46 -5.57 4.43
N ASN A 195 -5.54 -5.91 5.32
CA ASN A 195 -4.72 -4.92 6.00
C ASN A 195 -3.75 -4.20 5.06
N PHE A 196 -3.16 -4.92 4.09
CA PHE A 196 -2.40 -4.28 3.03
C PHE A 196 -3.24 -3.26 2.26
N MET A 197 -4.48 -3.61 1.88
CA MET A 197 -5.39 -2.69 1.20
C MET A 197 -5.77 -1.48 2.08
N VAL A 198 -5.94 -1.68 3.39
CA VAL A 198 -6.17 -0.59 4.34
C VAL A 198 -4.96 0.35 4.40
N ALA A 199 -3.75 -0.19 4.50
CA ALA A 199 -2.50 0.58 4.52
C ALA A 199 -2.30 1.36 3.20
N ALA A 200 -2.57 0.73 2.05
CA ALA A 200 -2.53 1.39 0.75
C ALA A 200 -3.58 2.52 0.64
N ALA A 201 -4.80 2.33 1.14
CA ALA A 201 -5.81 3.38 1.22
C ALA A 201 -5.38 4.55 2.14
N CYS A 202 -4.57 4.26 3.16
CA CYS A 202 -3.99 5.28 4.04
C CYS A 202 -2.81 6.02 3.38
N ARG A 203 -2.04 5.33 2.53
CA ARG A 203 -0.90 5.89 1.79
C ARG A 203 -1.33 6.93 0.76
N ASN A 204 -2.38 6.64 -0.02
CA ASN A 204 -2.79 7.45 -1.17
C ASN A 204 -2.92 8.96 -0.87
N PRO A 205 -3.72 9.39 0.13
CA PRO A 205 -3.87 10.81 0.43
C PRO A 205 -2.57 11.50 0.85
N LEU A 206 -1.58 10.76 1.37
CA LEU A 206 -0.27 11.32 1.72
C LEU A 206 0.61 11.53 0.49
N LEU A 207 0.57 10.58 -0.45
CA LEU A 207 1.31 10.71 -1.71
C LEU A 207 0.76 11.88 -2.51
N ASP A 208 -0.56 12.00 -2.61
CA ASP A 208 -1.22 13.09 -3.33
C ASP A 208 -0.83 14.45 -2.71
N LEU A 209 -0.93 14.57 -1.39
CA LEU A 209 -0.49 15.77 -0.67
C LEU A 209 1.00 16.07 -0.87
N LEU A 210 1.88 15.07 -0.78
CA LEU A 210 3.32 15.28 -0.97
C LEU A 210 3.62 15.74 -2.40
N ALA A 211 2.92 15.22 -3.39
CA ALA A 211 3.04 15.68 -4.77
C ALA A 211 2.63 17.15 -4.92
N GLU A 212 1.51 17.55 -4.31
CA GLU A 212 1.08 18.95 -4.30
C GLU A 212 2.10 19.86 -3.60
N LEU A 213 2.66 19.42 -2.46
CA LEU A 213 3.71 20.16 -1.73
C LEU A 213 4.98 20.30 -2.56
N VAL A 214 5.41 19.25 -3.27
CA VAL A 214 6.57 19.30 -4.17
C VAL A 214 6.30 20.24 -5.34
N ALA A 215 5.15 20.10 -6.00
CA ALA A 215 4.74 20.91 -7.14
C ALA A 215 4.62 22.40 -6.81
N SER A 216 4.33 22.75 -5.55
CA SER A 216 4.32 24.15 -5.10
C SER A 216 5.67 24.87 -5.21
N GLY A 217 6.78 24.12 -5.33
CA GLY A 217 8.14 24.65 -5.36
C GLY A 217 8.56 25.36 -4.06
N LYS A 218 7.83 25.15 -2.95
CA LYS A 218 8.08 25.80 -1.66
C LYS A 218 8.96 25.00 -0.71
N LEU A 219 9.22 23.73 -1.02
CA LEU A 219 10.07 22.86 -0.20
C LEU A 219 11.56 23.07 -0.51
N ASP A 220 12.38 23.03 0.53
CA ASP A 220 13.82 23.06 0.38
C ASP A 220 14.39 21.71 -0.11
N SER A 221 15.65 21.73 -0.56
CA SER A 221 16.34 20.52 -1.06
C SER A 221 16.47 19.40 -0.01
N LYS A 222 16.50 19.75 1.29
CA LYS A 222 16.64 18.77 2.37
C LYS A 222 15.34 18.00 2.55
N SER A 223 14.20 18.68 2.53
CA SER A 223 12.89 18.07 2.61
C SER A 223 12.58 17.22 1.39
N LEU A 224 12.95 17.68 0.19
CA LEU A 224 12.86 16.88 -1.04
C LEU A 224 13.67 15.57 -0.91
N ALA A 225 14.89 15.63 -0.38
CA ALA A 225 15.71 14.43 -0.14
C ALA A 225 15.12 13.50 0.94
N MET A 226 14.51 14.06 2.00
CA MET A 226 13.81 13.27 3.02
C MET A 226 12.58 12.55 2.44
N ILE A 227 11.83 13.22 1.56
CA ILE A 227 10.69 12.62 0.87
C ILE A 227 11.15 11.48 -0.03
N ASP A 228 12.14 11.70 -0.91
CA ASP A 228 12.68 10.63 -1.77
C ASP A 228 13.18 9.44 -0.96
N THR A 229 13.88 9.69 0.15
CA THR A 229 14.38 8.63 1.04
C THR A 229 13.25 7.77 1.59
N GLU A 230 12.15 8.38 2.04
CA GLU A 230 10.99 7.62 2.53
C GLU A 230 10.29 6.88 1.38
N LEU A 231 10.07 7.52 0.24
CA LEU A 231 9.42 6.92 -0.93
C LEU A 231 10.13 5.64 -1.42
N ARG A 232 11.46 5.60 -1.39
CA ARG A 232 12.23 4.38 -1.70
C ARG A 232 11.89 3.19 -0.80
N ARG A 233 11.52 3.44 0.45
CA ARG A 233 11.10 2.38 1.38
C ARG A 233 9.72 1.82 1.05
N HIS A 234 8.92 2.55 0.29
CA HIS A 234 7.57 2.16 -0.13
C HIS A 234 7.52 1.59 -1.56
N ASP A 235 8.54 1.79 -2.41
CA ASP A 235 8.59 1.16 -3.75
C ASP A 235 8.81 -0.36 -3.69
N ALA A 236 9.16 -0.90 -2.51
CA ALA A 236 9.41 -2.32 -2.33
C ALA A 236 8.10 -3.14 -2.33
N MET A 237 8.07 -4.19 -3.15
CA MET A 237 6.92 -5.12 -3.25
C MET A 237 6.80 -6.08 -2.06
N SER A 238 7.73 -6.00 -1.09
CA SER A 238 7.82 -6.93 0.04
C SER A 238 6.57 -6.92 0.91
N SER A 239 5.92 -5.76 1.08
CA SER A 239 4.70 -5.65 1.89
C SER A 239 3.53 -6.43 1.28
N PHE A 240 3.37 -6.37 -0.06
CA PHE A 240 2.33 -7.14 -0.76
C PHE A 240 2.63 -8.64 -0.74
N VAL A 241 3.89 -9.03 -0.96
CA VAL A 241 4.34 -10.43 -0.84
C VAL A 241 4.11 -10.98 0.56
N HIS A 242 4.41 -10.19 1.60
CA HIS A 242 4.11 -10.52 2.99
C HIS A 242 2.62 -10.71 3.23
N ALA A 243 1.79 -9.79 2.73
CA ALA A 243 0.34 -9.88 2.82
C ALA A 243 -0.19 -11.17 2.15
N LEU A 244 0.28 -11.52 0.95
CA LEU A 244 -0.10 -12.77 0.28
C LEU A 244 0.39 -14.02 1.02
N THR A 245 1.59 -13.97 1.58
CA THR A 245 2.18 -15.08 2.34
C THR A 245 1.37 -15.36 3.61
N THR A 246 0.96 -14.31 4.32
CA THR A 246 0.14 -14.42 5.53
C THR A 246 -1.32 -14.74 5.21
N GLU A 247 -1.86 -14.23 4.10
CA GLU A 247 -3.17 -14.61 3.57
C GLU A 247 -3.24 -16.11 3.25
N ARG A 248 -2.18 -16.67 2.67
CA ARG A 248 -2.08 -18.12 2.42
C ARG A 248 -2.21 -18.94 3.70
N ALA A 249 -1.55 -18.51 4.78
CA ALA A 249 -1.64 -19.16 6.08
C ALA A 249 -3.08 -19.11 6.65
N LEU A 250 -3.75 -17.96 6.53
CA LEU A 250 -5.15 -17.82 6.92
C LEU A 250 -6.08 -18.73 6.09
N GLY A 251 -5.86 -18.83 4.77
CA GLY A 251 -6.65 -19.72 3.91
C GLY A 251 -6.43 -21.20 4.20
N ILE A 252 -5.22 -21.60 4.61
CA ILE A 252 -4.95 -22.96 5.11
C ILE A 252 -5.78 -23.21 6.38
N GLU A 253 -5.73 -22.30 7.35
CA GLU A 253 -6.47 -22.44 8.62
C GLU A 253 -8.00 -22.53 8.41
N LEU A 254 -8.53 -21.67 7.53
CA LEU A 254 -9.96 -21.71 7.19
C LEU A 254 -10.35 -23.04 6.52
N SER A 255 -9.44 -23.64 5.75
CA SER A 255 -9.66 -24.92 5.09
C SER A 255 -9.52 -26.12 6.04
N THR A 256 -8.66 -26.04 7.06
CA THR A 256 -8.46 -27.10 8.08
C THR A 256 -9.56 -27.11 9.15
N GLY A 257 -9.99 -25.93 9.61
CA GLY A 257 -10.90 -25.78 10.76
C GLY A 257 -12.35 -26.18 10.51
N MET A 258 -12.74 -26.40 9.26
CA MET A 258 -14.12 -26.64 8.85
C MET A 258 -14.54 -28.11 9.13
N THR A 259 -14.85 -28.42 10.39
CA THR A 259 -15.03 -29.80 10.95
C THR A 259 -16.18 -30.61 10.31
N LEU A 260 -17.13 -29.93 9.68
CA LEU A 260 -18.30 -30.52 8.97
C LEU A 260 -18.26 -30.28 7.46
N ALA A 261 -17.17 -29.72 6.93
CA ALA A 261 -17.10 -29.44 5.51
C ALA A 261 -17.15 -30.75 4.72
N LEU A 262 -18.11 -30.78 3.79
CA LEU A 262 -18.19 -31.76 2.72
C LEU A 262 -16.79 -31.95 2.12
N PRO A 263 -16.45 -33.16 1.63
CA PRO A 263 -15.14 -33.48 1.02
C PRO A 263 -14.72 -32.58 -0.17
N VAL A 264 -15.54 -31.58 -0.52
CA VAL A 264 -15.32 -30.53 -1.52
C VAL A 264 -14.33 -29.46 -1.04
N SER A 265 -14.28 -29.10 0.24
CA SER A 265 -13.32 -28.08 0.71
C SER A 265 -11.87 -28.59 0.63
N GLN A 266 -11.65 -29.85 0.99
CA GLN A 266 -10.33 -30.49 0.93
C GLN A 266 -9.82 -30.69 -0.49
N THR A 267 -10.70 -30.75 -1.50
CA THR A 267 -10.26 -30.83 -2.90
C THR A 267 -9.75 -29.49 -3.44
N MET A 268 -10.17 -28.36 -2.84
CA MET A 268 -9.78 -27.03 -3.32
C MET A 268 -8.42 -26.56 -2.77
N LEU A 269 -7.93 -27.09 -1.64
CA LEU A 269 -6.69 -26.58 -1.04
C LEU A 269 -5.46 -26.67 -1.98
N PRO A 270 -5.20 -27.78 -2.69
CA PRO A 270 -4.05 -27.82 -3.60
C PRO A 270 -4.12 -26.74 -4.70
N ALA A 271 -5.31 -26.50 -5.27
CA ALA A 271 -5.51 -25.45 -6.26
C ALA A 271 -5.33 -24.05 -5.65
N TYR A 272 -5.81 -23.84 -4.42
CA TYR A 272 -5.58 -22.62 -3.66
C TYR A 272 -4.10 -22.36 -3.37
N LEU A 273 -3.35 -23.37 -2.92
CA LEU A 273 -1.92 -23.21 -2.61
C LEU A 273 -1.09 -22.92 -3.85
N GLU A 274 -1.38 -23.58 -4.96
CA GLU A 274 -0.75 -23.31 -6.25
C GLU A 274 -1.04 -21.88 -6.71
N PHE A 275 -2.31 -21.44 -6.63
CA PHE A 275 -2.69 -20.06 -6.94
C PHE A 275 -1.99 -19.05 -6.04
N MET A 276 -1.96 -19.26 -4.72
CA MET A 276 -1.28 -18.35 -3.81
C MET A 276 0.23 -18.31 -4.06
N GLN A 277 0.86 -19.45 -4.39
CA GLN A 277 2.28 -19.49 -4.73
C GLN A 277 2.59 -18.70 -6.00
N GLU A 278 1.71 -18.80 -7.01
CA GLU A 278 1.78 -18.00 -8.23
C GLU A 278 1.58 -16.50 -7.94
N GLN A 279 0.57 -16.12 -7.13
CA GLN A 279 0.38 -14.72 -6.73
C GLN A 279 1.57 -14.17 -5.95
N ILE A 280 2.17 -14.97 -5.05
CA ILE A 280 3.38 -14.59 -4.30
C ILE A 280 4.56 -14.38 -5.25
N ALA A 281 4.74 -15.27 -6.23
CA ALA A 281 5.80 -15.16 -7.23
C ALA A 281 5.60 -13.91 -8.10
N LEU A 282 4.38 -13.67 -8.59
CA LEU A 282 4.01 -12.47 -9.35
C LEU A 282 4.20 -11.19 -8.52
N GLY A 283 3.85 -11.22 -7.23
CA GLY A 283 4.09 -10.12 -6.31
C GLY A 283 5.57 -9.86 -6.02
N ALA A 284 6.47 -10.80 -6.30
CA ALA A 284 7.90 -10.62 -6.12
C ALA A 284 8.60 -9.99 -7.34
N VAL A 285 7.93 -9.96 -8.51
CA VAL A 285 8.47 -9.44 -9.77
C VAL A 285 7.72 -8.20 -10.25
N SER A 286 8.41 -7.23 -10.86
CA SER A 286 7.74 -6.07 -11.48
C SER A 286 7.07 -6.51 -12.78
N HIS A 287 5.81 -6.11 -13.02
CA HIS A 287 4.86 -6.75 -13.95
C HIS A 287 5.28 -6.87 -15.44
N PHE A 288 6.40 -6.29 -15.88
CA PHE A 288 6.80 -6.32 -17.30
C PHE A 288 7.28 -7.62 -17.86
N GLU A 289 7.58 -8.57 -16.98
CA GLU A 289 8.26 -9.77 -17.43
C GLU A 289 7.30 -10.90 -17.80
N GLU A 290 6.00 -10.85 -17.47
CA GLU A 290 5.09 -11.94 -17.86
C GLU A 290 3.61 -11.52 -17.85
N ALA A 291 2.92 -11.79 -18.97
CA ALA A 291 1.47 -11.73 -19.05
C ALA A 291 0.87 -12.59 -17.93
N ALA A 292 -0.13 -12.07 -17.22
CA ALA A 292 -0.77 -12.81 -16.15
C ALA A 292 -1.19 -14.20 -16.68
N PRO A 293 -0.74 -15.29 -16.04
CA PRO A 293 -1.02 -16.63 -16.52
C PRO A 293 -2.53 -16.80 -16.68
N ILE A 294 -2.95 -17.27 -17.85
CA ILE A 294 -4.36 -17.54 -18.13
C ILE A 294 -4.81 -18.59 -17.13
N ILE A 295 -5.67 -18.21 -16.18
CA ILE A 295 -6.25 -19.12 -15.19
C ILE A 295 -7.13 -20.13 -15.94
N THR A 296 -6.53 -21.26 -16.35
CA THR A 296 -7.26 -22.37 -17.00
C THR A 296 -8.06 -23.15 -15.96
N ALA A 297 -9.28 -23.61 -16.33
CA ALA A 297 -10.19 -24.59 -15.71
C ALA A 297 -10.42 -24.64 -14.17
N LYS A 298 -9.43 -24.38 -13.32
CA LYS A 298 -9.50 -24.17 -11.86
C LYS A 298 -10.20 -22.85 -11.46
N ALA A 299 -10.56 -22.02 -12.44
CA ALA A 299 -11.15 -20.69 -12.23
C ALA A 299 -12.44 -20.69 -11.39
N ALA A 300 -13.28 -21.74 -11.48
CA ALA A 300 -14.52 -21.80 -10.71
C ALA A 300 -14.27 -21.98 -9.20
N GLU A 301 -13.23 -22.74 -8.82
CA GLU A 301 -12.87 -22.99 -7.42
C GLU A 301 -12.21 -21.77 -6.76
N LEU A 302 -11.50 -20.97 -7.56
CA LEU A 302 -10.79 -19.77 -7.11
C LEU A 302 -11.62 -18.48 -7.27
N ALA A 303 -12.83 -18.56 -7.81
CA ALA A 303 -13.66 -17.40 -8.15
C ALA A 303 -13.95 -16.48 -6.95
N VAL A 304 -13.89 -17.01 -5.72
CA VAL A 304 -14.11 -16.22 -4.49
C VAL A 304 -12.88 -15.42 -4.09
N VAL A 305 -11.68 -15.97 -4.28
CA VAL A 305 -10.42 -15.37 -3.77
C VAL A 305 -9.69 -14.56 -4.83
N ALA A 306 -9.73 -15.02 -6.09
CA ALA A 306 -8.97 -14.42 -7.17
C ALA A 306 -9.27 -12.93 -7.40
N PRO A 307 -10.53 -12.44 -7.35
CA PRO A 307 -10.81 -11.02 -7.51
C PRO A 307 -10.12 -10.14 -6.46
N SER A 308 -10.08 -10.57 -5.20
CA SER A 308 -9.42 -9.82 -4.12
C SER A 308 -7.89 -9.77 -4.30
N MET A 309 -7.26 -10.88 -4.72
CA MET A 309 -5.81 -10.89 -4.98
C MET A 309 -5.44 -10.04 -6.19
N ASN A 310 -6.23 -10.11 -7.27
CA ASN A 310 -6.05 -9.27 -8.43
C ASN A 310 -6.24 -7.78 -8.10
N ALA A 311 -7.28 -7.43 -7.32
CA ALA A 311 -7.50 -6.06 -6.87
C ALA A 311 -6.34 -5.56 -5.99
N GLY A 312 -5.82 -6.42 -5.09
CA GLY A 312 -4.63 -6.11 -4.29
C GLY A 312 -3.39 -5.85 -5.15
N ARG A 313 -3.17 -6.67 -6.19
CA ARG A 313 -2.05 -6.50 -7.13
C ARG A 313 -2.20 -5.21 -7.96
N ALA A 314 -3.38 -4.94 -8.51
CA ALA A 314 -3.67 -3.72 -9.25
C ALA A 314 -3.46 -2.48 -8.37
N LEU A 315 -3.91 -2.53 -7.11
CA LEU A 315 -3.68 -1.46 -6.13
C LEU A 315 -2.18 -1.26 -5.85
N MET A 316 -1.42 -2.34 -5.65
CA MET A 316 0.03 -2.29 -5.46
C MET A 316 0.73 -1.62 -6.66
N ASN A 317 0.40 -1.99 -7.89
CA ASN A 317 0.99 -1.38 -9.09
C ASN A 317 0.64 0.11 -9.21
N ARG A 318 -0.60 0.48 -8.89
CA ARG A 318 -1.01 1.90 -8.80
C ARG A 318 -0.18 2.67 -7.76
N GLN A 319 0.01 2.12 -6.56
CA GLN A 319 0.87 2.75 -5.54
C GLN A 319 2.29 2.94 -6.06
N ARG A 320 2.82 1.92 -6.73
CA ARG A 320 4.16 1.96 -7.31
C ARG A 320 4.30 3.04 -8.36
N ALA A 321 3.31 3.18 -9.24
CA ALA A 321 3.27 4.22 -10.25
C ALA A 321 3.32 5.59 -9.60
N LYS A 322 2.42 5.87 -8.63
CA LYS A 322 2.41 7.14 -7.89
C LYS A 322 3.74 7.44 -7.21
N ILE A 323 4.34 6.45 -6.54
CA ILE A 323 5.65 6.62 -5.89
C ILE A 323 6.73 6.99 -6.90
N ARG A 324 6.80 6.29 -8.04
CA ARG A 324 7.79 6.57 -9.10
C ARG A 324 7.57 7.94 -9.74
N CYS A 325 6.32 8.29 -10.06
CA CYS A 325 5.94 9.61 -10.56
C CYS A 325 6.39 10.72 -9.60
N LEU A 326 6.16 10.55 -8.28
CA LEU A 326 6.54 11.54 -7.28
C LEU A 326 8.07 11.66 -7.14
N ARG A 327 8.80 10.55 -7.18
CA ARG A 327 10.26 10.57 -7.14
C ARG A 327 10.86 11.25 -8.37
N LEU A 328 10.29 11.03 -9.55
CA LEU A 328 10.68 11.72 -10.76
C LEU A 328 10.37 13.23 -10.68
N LEU A 329 9.20 13.60 -10.16
CA LEU A 329 8.83 15.00 -9.90
C LEU A 329 9.85 15.69 -8.98
N ILE A 330 10.23 15.03 -7.89
CA ILE A 330 11.24 15.52 -6.94
C ILE A 330 12.60 15.73 -7.63
N ALA A 331 13.03 14.78 -8.46
CA ALA A 331 14.29 14.89 -9.20
C ALA A 331 14.30 16.09 -10.16
N LEU A 332 13.20 16.31 -10.90
CA LEU A 332 13.05 17.46 -11.80
C LEU A 332 13.07 18.80 -11.03
N HIS A 333 12.41 18.87 -9.87
CA HIS A 333 12.44 20.06 -9.02
C HIS A 333 13.85 20.36 -8.49
N VAL A 334 14.58 19.35 -8.02
CA VAL A 334 15.96 19.56 -7.53
C VAL A 334 16.88 20.00 -8.66
N HIS A 335 16.75 19.42 -9.86
CA HIS A 335 17.51 19.85 -11.01
C HIS A 335 17.22 21.32 -11.37
N ALA A 336 15.95 21.74 -11.35
CA ALA A 336 15.56 23.13 -11.59
C ALA A 336 16.17 24.10 -10.56
N ILE A 337 16.15 23.74 -9.27
CA ILE A 337 16.76 24.54 -8.18
C ILE A 337 18.28 24.67 -8.39
N GLN A 338 18.95 23.58 -8.77
CA GLN A 338 20.40 23.59 -9.04
C GLN A 338 20.75 24.45 -10.25
N LYS A 339 19.97 24.38 -11.34
CA LYS A 339 20.17 25.20 -12.53
C LYS A 339 20.04 26.69 -12.22
N GLU A 340 19.01 27.08 -11.47
CA GLU A 340 18.83 28.48 -11.06
C GLU A 340 19.93 28.94 -10.09
N SER A 341 20.37 28.07 -9.17
CA SER A 341 21.50 28.39 -8.27
C SER A 341 22.82 28.59 -9.03
N LYS A 342 23.12 27.74 -10.03
CA LYS A 342 24.29 27.88 -10.91
C LYS A 342 24.21 29.18 -11.73
N ARG A 343 23.00 29.53 -12.21
CA ARG A 343 22.75 30.78 -12.96
C ARG A 343 23.01 32.01 -12.09
N LEU A 344 22.46 32.06 -10.89
CA LEU A 344 22.67 33.17 -9.95
C LEU A 344 24.13 33.33 -9.50
N ALA A 345 24.90 32.24 -9.47
CA ALA A 345 26.32 32.26 -9.15
C ALA A 345 27.21 32.75 -10.30
N SER A 346 26.72 32.77 -11.55
CA SER A 346 27.49 33.21 -12.72
C SER A 346 27.36 34.73 -12.93
N PRO A 347 28.46 35.51 -12.81
CA PRO A 347 28.41 36.96 -12.98
C PRO A 347 28.02 37.43 -14.39
N GLU A 348 28.07 36.56 -15.39
CA GLU A 348 27.77 36.89 -16.79
C GLU A 348 26.29 36.72 -17.17
N SER A 349 25.44 36.13 -16.32
CA SER A 349 24.08 35.71 -16.73
C SER A 349 22.98 36.79 -16.59
N GLN A 350 23.31 38.05 -16.29
CA GLN A 350 22.29 39.08 -16.06
C GLN A 350 21.59 39.59 -17.34
N THR A 351 22.16 39.37 -18.52
CA THR A 351 21.64 39.95 -19.77
C THR A 351 20.72 39.03 -20.58
N ASP A 352 20.59 37.75 -20.24
CA ASP A 352 19.75 36.81 -20.98
C ASP A 352 18.62 36.27 -20.08
N ARG A 353 17.44 36.88 -20.21
CA ARG A 353 16.22 36.52 -19.51
C ARG A 353 15.14 36.38 -20.57
N LEU A 354 14.66 35.16 -20.89
CA LEU A 354 13.24 34.83 -20.72
C LEU A 354 12.73 33.44 -21.20
N GLU A 355 13.45 32.57 -21.93
CA GLU A 355 12.73 31.44 -22.59
C GLU A 355 13.28 30.00 -22.44
N ASP A 356 14.37 29.74 -21.71
CA ASP A 356 14.92 28.37 -21.65
C ASP A 356 14.27 27.49 -20.56
N VAL A 357 13.12 26.88 -20.89
CA VAL A 357 12.67 25.66 -20.22
C VAL A 357 13.71 24.56 -20.49
N PRO A 358 14.24 23.88 -19.45
CA PRO A 358 15.22 22.81 -19.65
C PRO A 358 14.68 21.75 -20.62
N ASN A 359 15.48 21.34 -21.60
CA ASN A 359 15.16 20.18 -22.43
C ASN A 359 15.11 18.95 -21.51
N LEU A 360 13.98 18.23 -21.52
CA LEU A 360 13.76 17.04 -20.71
C LEU A 360 14.86 15.99 -20.91
N ASP A 361 15.28 15.77 -22.16
CA ASP A 361 16.30 14.78 -22.49
C ASP A 361 17.65 15.13 -21.85
N GLU A 362 17.96 16.41 -21.78
CA GLU A 362 19.18 16.92 -21.12
C GLU A 362 19.09 16.77 -19.60
N ALA A 363 17.94 17.12 -19.01
CA ALA A 363 17.71 16.94 -17.58
C ALA A 363 17.78 15.46 -17.18
N PHE A 364 17.18 14.56 -17.97
CA PHE A 364 17.28 13.12 -17.76
C PHE A 364 18.71 12.60 -17.92
N ALA A 365 19.44 13.06 -18.93
CA ALA A 365 20.83 12.67 -19.13
C ALA A 365 21.72 13.14 -17.98
N GLU A 366 21.54 14.37 -17.48
CA GLU A 366 22.30 14.91 -16.35
C GLU A 366 21.94 14.18 -15.04
N ILE A 367 20.65 13.94 -14.77
CA ILE A 367 20.19 13.17 -13.60
C ILE A 367 20.74 11.74 -13.63
N ALA A 368 20.71 11.08 -14.80
CA ALA A 368 21.24 9.73 -14.97
C ALA A 368 22.77 9.67 -14.84
N SER A 369 23.47 10.76 -15.13
CA SER A 369 24.95 10.83 -15.07
C SER A 369 25.54 11.01 -13.67
N GLY A 370 24.73 11.35 -12.66
CA GLY A 370 25.13 11.33 -11.24
C GLY A 370 26.11 12.43 -10.81
N GLY A 371 25.79 13.71 -11.05
CA GLY A 371 26.63 14.86 -10.66
C GLY A 371 26.97 14.98 -9.16
N ASP A 372 28.07 15.68 -8.87
CA ASP A 372 28.93 15.48 -7.68
C ASP A 372 28.62 16.36 -6.43
N ALA A 373 27.39 16.86 -6.21
CA ALA A 373 27.12 17.71 -5.04
C ALA A 373 25.69 17.64 -4.45
N SER A 374 25.61 17.51 -3.12
CA SER A 374 24.43 17.21 -2.27
C SER A 374 23.92 15.77 -2.42
N PRO A 375 23.37 15.10 -1.38
CA PRO A 375 23.01 13.68 -1.48
C PRO A 375 22.04 13.55 -2.66
N PRO A 376 22.49 12.97 -3.78
CA PRO A 376 21.75 13.12 -5.02
C PRO A 376 20.48 12.31 -4.85
N ILE A 377 19.34 12.90 -5.23
CA ILE A 377 18.16 12.10 -5.57
C ILE A 377 18.60 11.23 -6.75
N THR A 378 19.09 10.04 -6.45
CA THR A 378 19.58 9.09 -7.45
C THR A 378 18.39 8.34 -7.98
N LEU A 379 17.94 8.67 -9.18
CA LEU A 379 17.02 7.81 -9.90
C LEU A 379 17.79 6.62 -10.46
N THR A 380 17.31 5.42 -10.17
CA THR A 380 17.74 4.20 -10.86
C THR A 380 16.92 4.04 -12.14
N PRO A 381 17.37 3.23 -13.12
CA PRO A 381 16.56 2.95 -14.31
C PRO A 381 15.15 2.46 -14.00
N LYS A 382 14.94 1.72 -12.90
CA LYS A 382 13.62 1.24 -12.49
C LYS A 382 12.68 2.35 -12.02
N ASP A 383 13.22 3.48 -11.56
CA ASP A 383 12.45 4.58 -10.98
C ASP A 383 11.76 5.42 -12.07
N VAL A 384 12.24 5.35 -13.30
CA VAL A 384 11.70 6.08 -14.45
C VAL A 384 10.84 5.21 -15.36
N LEU A 385 10.71 3.91 -15.06
CA LEU A 385 9.80 3.03 -15.80
C LEU A 385 8.41 3.10 -15.18
N ASP A 386 7.41 3.17 -16.05
CA ASP A 386 6.03 2.81 -15.75
C ASP A 386 6.02 1.41 -15.06
N PRO A 387 5.10 1.06 -14.12
CA PRO A 387 4.90 -0.29 -13.53
C PRO A 387 3.81 -1.18 -14.22
N PHE A 388 3.12 -0.70 -15.24
CA PHE A 388 2.16 -1.39 -16.14
C PHE A 388 2.65 -1.69 -17.57
N THR A 389 3.53 -0.87 -18.17
CA THR A 389 4.09 -1.17 -19.52
C THR A 389 5.60 -1.43 -19.61
N GLY A 390 6.39 -0.94 -18.65
CA GLY A 390 7.84 -1.10 -18.62
C GLY A 390 8.58 -0.15 -19.54
N GLN A 391 7.81 0.71 -20.21
CA GLN A 391 8.30 1.88 -20.89
C GLN A 391 8.60 3.00 -19.89
N PRO A 392 9.36 4.02 -20.30
CA PRO A 392 9.52 5.22 -19.48
C PRO A 392 8.17 5.84 -19.10
N LEU A 393 8.08 6.39 -17.89
CA LEU A 393 6.94 7.21 -17.45
C LEU A 393 6.72 8.38 -18.42
N VAL A 394 5.45 8.77 -18.60
CA VAL A 394 5.12 9.91 -19.44
C VAL A 394 5.38 11.19 -18.67
N VAL A 395 6.20 12.08 -19.26
CA VAL A 395 6.50 13.40 -18.71
C VAL A 395 6.13 14.47 -19.74
N LYS A 396 5.24 15.38 -19.35
CA LYS A 396 4.80 16.50 -20.18
C LYS A 396 5.05 17.82 -19.44
N PRO A 397 5.68 18.83 -20.06
CA PRO A 397 5.75 20.16 -19.46
C PRO A 397 4.33 20.73 -19.34
N ASN A 398 3.99 21.30 -18.18
CA ASN A 398 2.76 22.07 -18.01
C ASN A 398 3.03 23.40 -17.30
N GLY A 399 3.20 24.47 -18.11
CA GLY A 399 3.55 25.79 -17.61
C GLY A 399 4.87 25.80 -16.84
N SER A 400 4.80 26.10 -15.54
CA SER A 400 5.96 26.09 -14.63
C SER A 400 6.17 24.76 -13.91
N THR A 401 5.35 23.76 -14.21
CA THR A 401 5.30 22.45 -13.54
C THR A 401 5.43 21.31 -14.54
N TRP A 402 5.43 20.08 -14.05
CA TRP A 402 5.51 18.86 -14.84
C TRP A 402 4.30 17.97 -14.57
N LEU A 403 3.64 17.51 -15.63
CA LEU A 403 2.67 16.42 -15.58
C LEU A 403 3.43 15.10 -15.73
N ILE A 404 3.35 14.23 -14.72
CA ILE A 404 4.06 12.95 -14.69
C ILE A 404 3.07 11.85 -14.35
N TYR A 405 2.97 10.85 -15.21
CA TYR A 405 2.02 9.76 -15.04
C TYR A 405 2.49 8.46 -15.69
N SER A 406 1.83 7.39 -15.27
CA SER A 406 1.85 6.05 -15.82
C SER A 406 0.53 5.79 -16.54
N VAL A 407 0.54 4.97 -17.59
CA VAL A 407 -0.63 4.67 -18.43
C VAL A 407 -1.65 3.71 -17.80
N GLY A 408 -1.46 3.35 -16.52
CA GLY A 408 -2.39 2.52 -15.77
C GLY A 408 -2.62 1.11 -16.32
N GLU A 409 -3.71 0.48 -15.85
CA GLU A 409 -3.97 -0.96 -16.04
C GLU A 409 -4.47 -1.30 -17.45
N ASN A 410 -5.00 -0.33 -18.20
CA ASN A 410 -5.45 -0.54 -19.57
C ASN A 410 -4.29 -0.49 -20.60
N GLU A 411 -3.09 -0.07 -20.16
CA GLU A 411 -1.89 0.13 -20.97
C GLU A 411 -2.08 1.13 -22.13
N ILE A 412 -3.05 2.06 -22.02
CA ILE A 412 -3.38 3.06 -23.02
C ILE A 412 -3.05 4.45 -22.45
N ASP A 413 -2.29 5.26 -23.19
CA ASP A 413 -2.05 6.66 -22.82
C ASP A 413 -3.34 7.48 -23.05
N ASP A 414 -4.08 7.73 -21.97
CA ASP A 414 -5.30 8.54 -21.96
C ASP A 414 -5.01 10.04 -21.74
N GLY A 415 -3.77 10.45 -21.99
CA GLY A 415 -3.35 11.85 -21.98
C GLY A 415 -3.10 12.44 -20.59
N GLY A 416 -3.03 11.62 -19.56
CA GLY A 416 -2.98 12.04 -18.15
C GLY A 416 -4.39 12.23 -17.57
N THR A 417 -5.33 11.35 -17.94
CA THR A 417 -6.70 11.32 -17.41
C THR A 417 -6.74 10.46 -16.15
N PHE A 418 -6.91 11.09 -14.99
CA PHE A 418 -6.90 10.40 -13.69
C PHE A 418 -8.30 9.92 -13.23
N GLU A 419 -9.33 10.12 -14.05
CA GLU A 419 -10.66 9.58 -13.78
C GLU A 419 -10.62 8.05 -13.82
N GLU A 420 -11.32 7.42 -12.88
CA GLU A 420 -11.43 5.95 -12.79
C GLU A 420 -10.07 5.20 -12.75
N ASP A 421 -8.98 5.90 -12.41
CA ASP A 421 -7.61 5.39 -12.47
C ASP A 421 -7.17 4.89 -13.87
N LEU A 422 -7.66 5.52 -14.96
CA LEU A 422 -7.20 5.24 -16.32
C LEU A 422 -5.68 5.46 -16.45
N ASP A 423 -5.22 6.68 -16.18
CA ASP A 423 -3.80 6.98 -15.93
C ASP A 423 -3.54 7.10 -14.41
N VAL A 424 -2.28 6.86 -14.01
CA VAL A 424 -1.85 6.90 -12.62
C VAL A 424 -0.73 7.91 -12.44
N GLY A 425 -1.01 8.99 -11.72
CA GLY A 425 -0.04 10.05 -11.47
C GLY A 425 -0.63 11.12 -10.57
N PHE A 426 -0.23 12.37 -10.81
CA PHE A 426 -0.74 13.51 -10.07
C PHE A 426 -1.28 14.55 -11.06
N PRO A 427 -2.56 14.97 -10.93
CA PRO A 427 -3.09 16.03 -11.75
C PRO A 427 -2.35 17.34 -11.50
N THR A 428 -2.19 18.12 -12.57
CA THR A 428 -1.71 19.49 -12.47
C THR A 428 -2.81 20.39 -11.90
N GLN A 429 -2.42 21.55 -11.38
CA GLN A 429 -3.38 22.53 -10.84
C GLN A 429 -4.48 22.88 -11.86
N GLU A 430 -4.08 23.12 -13.10
CA GLU A 430 -5.00 23.52 -14.18
C GLU A 430 -6.06 22.45 -14.46
N GLN A 431 -5.73 21.17 -14.32
CA GLN A 431 -6.68 20.06 -14.51
C GLN A 431 -7.66 19.91 -13.34
N ILE A 432 -7.34 20.47 -12.17
CA ILE A 432 -8.22 20.42 -10.99
C ILE A 432 -9.22 21.59 -11.02
N ASP A 433 -8.89 22.67 -11.73
CA ASP A 433 -9.73 23.87 -11.82
C ASP A 433 -10.74 23.83 -13.00
N ILE A 434 -10.71 22.78 -13.84
CA ILE A 434 -11.63 22.52 -14.97
C ILE A 434 -12.71 21.53 -14.54
#